data_AF-A0A8S0G577-F1
#
_entry.id   AF-A0A8S0G577-F1
#
_cell.length_a   1.000
_cell.length_b   1.000
_cell.length_c   1.000
_cell.angle_alpha   90.00
_cell.angle_beta   90.00
_cell.angle_gamma   90.00
#
_symmetry.space_group_name_H-M   'P 1'
#
loop_
_entity.id
_entity.type
_entity.pdbx_description
1 polymer ?
#
loop_
_entity_poly.entity_id
_entity_poly.type
_entity_poly.pdbx_seq_one_letter_code
_entity_poly.pdbx_strand_id
1 'polypeptide(L)'
;MVGNWRLWVAIADVSYYVRPPTPLDREARNRGTSVYFPSQVIPMLPEVLSNGLCSLNPQVDRLCMVCEMTVSSKGRLTGYKFYEAVMSSHARLTYTKVWHILQGDQDLREQYAPLVKHLEELHNLYKVLDKAREERGGISFESEEAKFIFNAERRIERIEQTQQLL
;
A
#
# COMPACT_ATOMS: atom_id res chain seq x y z
N MET A 1 -16.85 25.55 -5.25
CA MET A 1 -16.83 24.95 -3.90
C MET A 1 -15.48 24.29 -3.73
N VAL A 2 -14.68 24.76 -2.77
CA VAL A 2 -13.33 24.25 -2.53
C VAL A 2 -13.49 22.87 -1.86
N GLY A 3 -13.27 21.80 -2.63
CA GLY A 3 -13.60 20.43 -2.23
C GLY A 3 -12.63 19.88 -1.18
N ASN A 4 -13.18 19.26 -0.14
CA ASN A 4 -12.41 18.47 0.82
C ASN A 4 -12.46 17.00 0.37
N TRP A 5 -11.34 16.28 0.50
CA TRP A 5 -11.29 14.83 0.28
C TRP A 5 -11.75 14.06 1.51
N ARG A 6 -12.33 12.89 1.27
CA ARG A 6 -12.47 11.85 2.28
C ARG A 6 -11.64 10.64 1.83
N LEU A 7 -10.70 10.24 2.68
CA LEU A 7 -9.75 9.16 2.40
C LEU A 7 -10.03 8.00 3.36
N TRP A 8 -10.11 6.79 2.82
CA TRP A 8 -10.15 5.56 3.61
C TRP A 8 -8.84 4.80 3.43
N VAL A 9 -8.18 4.50 4.55
CA VAL A 9 -7.03 3.60 4.59
C VAL A 9 -7.46 2.39 5.42
N ALA A 10 -7.70 1.27 4.74
CA ALA A 10 -8.04 0.00 5.37
C ALA A 10 -6.78 -0.87 5.51
N ILE A 11 -6.44 -1.22 6.75
CA ILE A 11 -5.28 -2.05 7.09
C ILE A 11 -5.78 -3.42 7.53
N ALA A 12 -5.12 -4.50 7.12
CA ALA A 12 -5.49 -5.84 7.55
C ALA A 12 -5.55 -5.94 9.08
N ASP A 13 -6.61 -6.55 9.61
CA ASP A 13 -6.79 -6.69 11.05
C ASP A 13 -5.96 -7.85 11.61
N VAL A 14 -4.64 -7.66 11.65
CA VAL A 14 -3.68 -8.65 12.15
C VAL A 14 -3.93 -8.98 13.63
N SER A 15 -4.29 -7.97 14.43
CA SER A 15 -4.56 -8.13 15.86
C SER A 15 -5.75 -9.04 16.15
N TYR A 16 -6.72 -9.12 15.24
CA TYR A 16 -7.81 -10.08 15.38
C TYR A 16 -7.29 -11.53 15.40
N TYR A 17 -6.33 -11.84 14.51
CA TYR A 17 -5.76 -13.18 14.36
C TYR A 17 -4.59 -13.48 15.30
N VAL A 18 -3.83 -12.46 15.72
CA VAL A 18 -2.64 -12.58 16.57
C VAL A 18 -2.94 -11.93 17.93
N ARG A 19 -3.50 -12.72 18.85
CA ARG A 19 -3.92 -12.24 20.17
C ARG A 19 -2.81 -12.41 21.21
N PRO A 20 -2.60 -11.45 22.13
CA PRO A 20 -1.80 -11.70 23.33
C PRO A 20 -2.51 -12.69 24.27
N PRO A 21 -1.81 -13.60 24.97
CA PRO A 21 -0.39 -13.96 24.84
C PRO A 21 -0.20 -15.29 24.08
N THR A 22 -0.70 -15.39 22.84
CA THR A 22 -0.64 -16.64 22.05
C THR A 22 0.78 -16.98 21.56
N PRO A 23 1.06 -18.22 21.10
CA PRO A 23 2.33 -18.55 20.46
C PRO A 23 2.66 -17.65 19.26
N LEU A 24 1.65 -17.27 18.46
CA LEU A 24 1.82 -16.34 17.33
C LEU A 24 2.29 -14.97 17.78
N ASP A 25 1.70 -14.42 18.85
CA ASP A 25 2.10 -13.13 19.42
C ASP A 25 3.54 -13.17 19.94
N ARG A 26 3.89 -14.22 20.70
CA ARG A 26 5.26 -14.39 21.22
C ARG A 26 6.30 -14.46 20.10
N GLU A 27 6.03 -15.23 19.05
CA GLU A 27 6.96 -15.38 17.93
C GLU A 27 7.03 -14.12 17.06
N ALA A 28 5.90 -13.45 16.82
CA ALA A 28 5.89 -12.16 16.13
C ALA A 28 6.73 -11.12 16.89
N ARG A 29 6.58 -11.05 18.22
CA ARG A 29 7.39 -10.19 19.08
C ARG A 29 8.86 -10.58 19.10
N ASN A 30 9.17 -11.89 19.09
CA ASN A 30 10.53 -12.41 19.02
C ASN A 30 11.24 -12.00 17.71
N ARG A 31 10.55 -12.07 16.57
CA ARG A 31 11.07 -11.64 15.26
C ARG A 31 11.13 -10.12 15.12
N GLY A 32 10.18 -9.40 15.69
CA GLY A 32 10.05 -7.94 15.63
C GLY A 32 9.57 -7.38 14.28
N THR A 33 10.11 -7.87 13.17
CA THR A 33 9.74 -7.46 11.81
C THR A 33 10.02 -8.58 10.79
N SER A 34 9.48 -8.45 9.58
CA SER A 34 9.87 -9.29 8.45
C SER A 34 11.25 -8.85 7.93
N VAL A 35 12.10 -9.80 7.56
CA VAL A 35 13.43 -9.52 7.00
C VAL A 35 13.42 -9.83 5.51
N TYR A 36 13.75 -8.84 4.68
CA TYR A 36 13.77 -8.95 3.23
C TYR A 36 15.22 -9.10 2.75
N PHE A 37 15.65 -10.34 2.56
CA PHE A 37 16.92 -10.62 1.89
C PHE A 37 16.76 -10.54 0.36
N PRO A 38 17.85 -10.31 -0.38
CA PRO A 38 17.84 -10.48 -1.82
C PRO A 38 17.34 -11.89 -2.18
N SER A 39 16.22 -12.00 -2.91
CA SER A 39 15.54 -13.24 -3.32
C SER A 39 14.82 -14.07 -2.24
N GLN A 40 14.80 -13.67 -0.96
CA GLN A 40 14.15 -14.42 0.11
C GLN A 40 13.56 -13.51 1.18
N VAL A 41 12.35 -13.83 1.65
CA VAL A 41 11.72 -13.15 2.79
C VAL A 41 11.67 -14.09 3.99
N ILE A 42 12.07 -13.60 5.16
CA ILE A 42 11.82 -14.24 6.44
C ILE A 42 10.64 -13.50 7.08
N PRO A 43 9.42 -14.04 6.99
CA PRO A 43 8.24 -13.28 7.40
C PRO A 43 8.11 -13.24 8.92
N MET A 44 7.60 -12.13 9.45
CA MET A 44 7.26 -11.99 10.87
C MET A 44 6.15 -12.95 11.31
N LEU A 45 5.19 -13.20 10.42
CA LEU A 45 4.05 -14.09 10.64
C LEU A 45 4.13 -15.29 9.68
N PRO A 46 3.54 -16.45 10.02
CA PRO A 46 3.43 -17.58 9.11
C PRO A 46 2.76 -17.18 7.78
N GLU A 47 3.23 -17.75 6.67
CA GLU A 47 2.75 -17.41 5.32
C GLU A 47 1.25 -17.60 5.12
N VAL A 48 0.66 -18.62 5.78
CA VAL A 48 -0.79 -18.87 5.75
C VAL A 48 -1.60 -17.67 6.30
N LEU A 49 -1.03 -16.92 7.26
CA LEU A 49 -1.64 -15.69 7.75
C LEU A 49 -1.27 -14.51 6.87
N SER A 50 0.01 -14.26 6.62
CA SER A 50 0.47 -13.05 5.92
C SER A 50 -0.01 -12.98 4.46
N ASN A 51 -0.03 -14.10 3.73
CA ASN A 51 -0.47 -14.16 2.33
C ASN A 51 -1.97 -14.52 2.20
N GLY A 52 -2.60 -14.99 3.28
CA GLY A 52 -3.98 -15.47 3.29
C GLY A 52 -4.95 -14.52 3.97
N LEU A 53 -5.13 -14.68 5.29
CA LEU A 53 -6.14 -13.98 6.08
C LEU A 53 -5.79 -12.53 6.38
N CYS A 54 -4.50 -12.21 6.52
CA CYS A 54 -3.99 -10.86 6.73
C CYS A 54 -3.61 -10.15 5.41
N SER A 55 -3.79 -10.80 4.27
CA SER A 55 -3.69 -10.15 2.95
C SER A 55 -5.08 -9.69 2.51
N LEU A 56 -5.17 -8.42 2.09
CA LEU A 56 -6.38 -7.82 1.52
C LEU A 56 -6.57 -8.27 0.06
N ASN A 57 -6.71 -9.58 -0.11
CA ASN A 57 -6.87 -10.22 -1.41
C ASN A 57 -8.12 -9.71 -2.14
N PRO A 58 -8.08 -9.64 -3.47
CA PRO A 58 -9.17 -9.08 -4.24
C PRO A 58 -10.39 -10.03 -4.28
N GLN A 59 -11.58 -9.45 -4.35
CA GLN A 59 -12.89 -10.12 -4.45
C GLN A 59 -13.20 -11.14 -3.33
N VAL A 60 -12.62 -10.97 -2.15
CA VAL A 60 -12.92 -11.78 -0.97
C VAL A 60 -13.07 -10.89 0.25
N ASP A 61 -14.00 -11.26 1.13
CA ASP A 61 -14.23 -10.52 2.37
C ASP A 61 -13.03 -10.64 3.32
N ARG A 62 -12.64 -9.51 3.91
CA ARG A 62 -11.52 -9.40 4.85
C ARG A 62 -11.85 -8.44 5.98
N LEU A 63 -11.44 -8.84 7.18
CA LEU A 63 -11.43 -7.98 8.36
C LEU A 63 -10.33 -6.94 8.22
N CYS A 64 -10.66 -5.69 8.48
CA CYS A 64 -9.72 -4.59 8.45
C CYS A 64 -9.98 -3.59 9.58
N MET A 65 -8.91 -2.95 10.03
CA MET A 65 -8.97 -1.72 10.82
C MET A 65 -8.91 -0.54 9.84
N VAL A 66 -9.93 0.30 9.85
CA VAL A 66 -10.05 1.43 8.92
C VAL A 66 -9.71 2.73 9.63
N CYS A 67 -8.88 3.54 8.99
CA CYS A 67 -8.73 4.97 9.27
C CYS A 67 -9.46 5.76 8.20
N GLU A 68 -10.58 6.39 8.56
CA GLU A 68 -11.31 7.34 7.70
C GLU A 68 -10.88 8.76 8.04
N MET A 69 -10.41 9.50 7.04
CA MET A 69 -9.81 10.82 7.19
C MET A 69 -10.53 11.85 6.32
N THR A 70 -10.55 13.09 6.79
CA THR A 70 -10.92 14.25 6.00
C THR A 70 -9.67 15.08 5.72
N VAL A 71 -9.45 15.44 4.45
CA VAL A 71 -8.30 16.23 4.02
C VAL A 71 -8.79 17.48 3.32
N SER A 72 -8.28 18.63 3.71
CA SER A 72 -8.65 19.90 3.10
C SER A 72 -8.14 20.00 1.66
N SER A 73 -8.66 20.96 0.92
CA SER A 73 -8.16 21.30 -0.42
C SER A 73 -6.67 21.70 -0.47
N LYS A 74 -6.06 21.97 0.68
CA LYS A 74 -4.62 22.30 0.83
C LYS A 74 -3.82 21.15 1.43
N GLY A 75 -4.36 19.92 1.47
CA GLY A 75 -3.62 18.73 1.89
C GLY A 75 -3.44 18.63 3.41
N ARG A 76 -4.16 19.46 4.18
CA ARG A 76 -4.13 19.39 5.65
C ARG A 76 -5.16 18.37 6.13
N LEU A 77 -4.73 17.43 6.97
CA LEU A 77 -5.63 16.54 7.70
C LEU A 77 -6.52 17.38 8.65
N THR A 78 -7.84 17.28 8.49
CA THR A 78 -8.82 18.04 9.29
C THR A 78 -9.56 17.19 10.32
N GLY A 79 -9.49 15.88 10.22
CA GLY A 79 -10.14 14.96 11.15
C GLY A 79 -9.96 13.51 10.73
N TYR A 80 -10.08 12.61 11.69
CA TYR A 80 -9.97 11.17 11.48
C TYR A 80 -10.87 10.41 12.46
N LYS A 81 -11.20 9.17 12.11
CA LYS A 81 -11.79 8.18 13.03
C LYS A 81 -11.29 6.78 12.68
N PHE A 82 -11.23 5.92 13.69
CA PHE A 82 -10.87 4.52 13.56
C PHE A 82 -12.07 3.62 13.84
N TYR A 83 -12.21 2.55 13.07
CA TYR A 83 -13.24 1.53 13.31
C TYR A 83 -12.85 0.21 12.65
N GLU A 84 -13.31 -0.89 13.25
CA GLU A 84 -13.26 -2.23 12.65
C GLU A 84 -14.29 -2.31 11.51
N ALA A 85 -13.94 -2.99 10.42
CA ALA A 85 -14.82 -3.17 9.28
C ALA A 85 -14.57 -4.50 8.55
N VAL A 86 -15.50 -4.83 7.65
CA VAL A 86 -15.32 -5.84 6.62
C VAL A 86 -15.19 -5.13 5.27
N MET A 87 -14.23 -5.55 4.45
CA MET A 87 -14.03 -5.03 3.10
C MET A 87 -13.86 -6.15 2.08
N SER A 88 -14.12 -5.84 0.81
CA SER A 88 -13.80 -6.68 -0.34
C SER A 88 -13.05 -5.84 -1.37
N SER A 89 -11.76 -6.14 -1.57
CA SER A 89 -10.90 -5.35 -2.47
C SER A 89 -11.38 -5.52 -3.92
N HIS A 90 -11.62 -4.41 -4.62
CA HIS A 90 -12.17 -4.44 -5.98
C HIS A 90 -11.12 -4.83 -7.03
N ALA A 91 -9.83 -4.63 -6.75
CA ALA A 91 -8.74 -5.03 -7.63
C ALA A 91 -7.42 -5.18 -6.88
N ARG A 92 -6.58 -6.12 -7.33
CA ARG A 92 -5.16 -6.17 -6.99
C ARG A 92 -4.37 -5.48 -8.10
N LEU A 93 -3.93 -4.26 -7.81
CA LEU A 93 -3.18 -3.43 -8.76
C LEU A 93 -1.68 -3.44 -8.45
N THR A 94 -0.88 -3.17 -9.48
CA THR A 94 0.57 -2.95 -9.37
C THR A 94 0.86 -1.48 -9.65
N TYR A 95 1.92 -0.92 -9.07
CA TYR A 95 2.35 0.47 -9.34
C TYR A 95 2.43 0.80 -10.84
N THR A 96 3.04 -0.08 -11.64
CA THR A 96 3.15 0.08 -13.10
C THR A 96 1.80 0.26 -13.78
N LYS A 97 0.83 -0.62 -13.51
CA LYS A 97 -0.52 -0.51 -14.05
C LYS A 97 -1.20 0.80 -13.66
N VAL A 98 -1.12 1.20 -12.39
CA VAL A 98 -1.73 2.46 -11.92
C VAL A 98 -1.09 3.66 -12.61
N TRP A 99 0.24 3.68 -12.69
CA TRP A 99 0.96 4.74 -13.40
C TRP A 99 0.55 4.84 -14.87
N HIS A 100 0.48 3.71 -15.59
CA HIS A 100 0.02 3.69 -16.98
C HIS A 100 -1.44 4.15 -17.13
N ILE A 101 -2.33 3.76 -16.22
CA ILE A 101 -3.73 4.25 -16.20
C ILE A 101 -3.77 5.78 -16.07
N LEU A 102 -2.94 6.35 -15.19
CA LEU A 102 -2.82 7.80 -14.99
C LEU A 102 -2.18 8.51 -16.18
N GLN A 103 -1.32 7.83 -16.94
CA GLN A 103 -0.71 8.32 -18.19
C GLN A 103 -1.65 8.20 -19.41
N GLY A 104 -2.83 7.57 -19.26
CA GLY A 104 -3.82 7.47 -20.34
C GLY A 104 -3.77 6.17 -21.15
N ASP A 105 -3.13 5.11 -20.66
CA ASP A 105 -3.12 3.79 -21.31
C ASP A 105 -4.54 3.27 -21.56
N GLN A 106 -4.90 3.10 -22.84
CA GLN A 106 -6.28 2.80 -23.25
C GLN A 106 -6.72 1.41 -22.75
N ASP A 107 -5.91 0.38 -22.98
CA ASP A 107 -6.24 -1.00 -22.64
C ASP A 107 -6.47 -1.17 -21.14
N LEU A 108 -5.60 -0.59 -20.30
CA LEU A 108 -5.74 -0.64 -18.85
C LEU A 108 -6.93 0.20 -18.36
N ARG A 109 -7.19 1.35 -18.97
CA ARG A 109 -8.34 2.19 -18.61
C ARG A 109 -9.66 1.54 -18.98
N GLU A 110 -9.72 0.80 -20.08
CA GLU A 110 -10.89 -0.01 -20.44
C GLU A 110 -11.04 -1.21 -19.49
N GLN A 111 -9.95 -1.94 -19.22
CA GLN A 111 -9.96 -3.08 -18.29
C GLN A 111 -10.41 -2.70 -16.88
N TYR A 112 -9.96 -1.54 -16.37
CA TYR A 112 -10.24 -1.06 -15.03
C TYR A 112 -11.21 0.13 -15.02
N ALA A 113 -12.05 0.28 -16.05
CA ALA A 113 -12.91 1.45 -16.25
C ALA A 113 -13.71 1.89 -15.00
N PRO A 114 -14.30 0.98 -14.19
CA PRO A 114 -15.00 1.38 -12.96
C PRO A 114 -14.11 2.05 -11.91
N LEU A 115 -12.80 1.79 -11.92
CA LEU A 115 -11.83 2.27 -10.93
C LEU A 115 -11.05 3.49 -11.38
N VAL A 116 -11.03 3.81 -12.68
CA VAL A 116 -10.21 4.89 -13.26
C VAL A 116 -10.42 6.21 -12.54
N LYS A 117 -11.66 6.64 -12.34
CA LYS A 117 -11.96 7.90 -11.64
C LYS A 117 -11.47 7.92 -10.19
N HIS A 118 -11.52 6.78 -9.50
CA HIS A 118 -11.03 6.67 -8.13
C HIS A 118 -9.49 6.75 -8.07
N LEU A 119 -8.80 6.15 -9.04
CA LEU A 119 -7.34 6.25 -9.16
C LEU A 119 -6.89 7.67 -9.49
N GLU A 120 -7.60 8.35 -10.40
CA GLU A 120 -7.37 9.76 -10.71
C GLU A 120 -7.59 10.66 -9.48
N GLU A 121 -8.63 10.38 -8.68
CA GLU A 121 -8.92 11.15 -7.47
C GLU A 121 -7.87 10.94 -6.37
N LEU A 122 -7.35 9.71 -6.22
CA LEU A 122 -6.21 9.44 -5.34
C LEU A 122 -4.96 10.18 -5.81
N HIS A 123 -4.74 10.29 -7.11
CA HIS A 123 -3.61 11.04 -7.67
C HIS A 123 -3.78 12.56 -7.48
N ASN A 124 -4.99 13.09 -7.59
CA ASN A 124 -5.31 14.49 -7.25
C ASN A 124 -5.01 14.79 -5.79
N LEU A 125 -5.44 13.90 -4.87
CA LEU A 125 -5.14 14.03 -3.45
C LEU A 125 -3.63 13.97 -3.18
N TYR A 126 -2.91 13.03 -3.80
CA TYR A 126 -1.45 12.91 -3.69
C TYR A 126 -0.73 14.23 -4.02
N LYS A 127 -1.06 14.88 -5.14
CA LYS A 127 -0.43 16.15 -5.55
C LYS A 127 -0.53 17.23 -4.49
N VAL A 128 -1.68 17.30 -3.82
CA VAL A 128 -1.92 18.29 -2.77
C VAL A 128 -1.21 17.89 -1.47
N LEU A 129 -1.17 16.60 -1.14
CA LEU A 129 -0.43 16.10 0.03
C LEU A 129 1.08 16.31 -0.10
N ASP A 130 1.63 16.08 -1.29
CA ASP A 130 3.06 16.29 -1.56
C ASP A 130 3.43 17.77 -1.43
N LYS A 131 2.65 18.66 -2.05
CA LYS A 131 2.81 20.11 -1.86
C LYS A 131 2.71 20.53 -0.39
N ALA A 132 1.74 20.00 0.35
CA ALA A 132 1.58 20.29 1.77
C ALA A 132 2.76 19.76 2.62
N ARG A 133 3.42 18.68 2.19
CA ARG A 133 4.65 18.17 2.80
C ARG A 133 5.83 19.10 2.51
N GLU A 134 5.99 19.57 1.29
CA GLU A 134 7.01 20.55 0.89
C GLU A 134 6.89 21.84 1.72
N GLU A 135 5.69 22.41 1.80
CA GLU A 135 5.41 23.63 2.57
C GLU A 135 5.72 23.48 4.08
N ARG A 136 5.68 22.25 4.61
CA ARG A 136 6.02 21.94 6.01
C ARG A 136 7.53 21.76 6.23
N GLY A 137 8.35 21.87 5.19
CA GLY A 137 9.79 21.63 5.25
C GLY A 137 10.15 20.14 5.27
N GLY A 138 9.29 19.29 4.71
CA GLY A 138 9.57 17.87 4.57
C GLY A 138 10.76 17.64 3.64
N ILE A 139 11.90 17.20 4.18
CA ILE A 139 13.05 16.81 3.36
C ILE A 139 12.68 15.54 2.58
N SER A 140 12.85 15.58 1.26
CA SER A 140 12.73 14.41 0.39
C SER A 140 14.12 14.00 -0.07
N PHE A 141 14.53 12.78 0.27
CA PHE A 141 15.72 12.18 -0.29
C PHE A 141 15.26 11.27 -1.43
N GLU A 142 15.56 11.66 -2.66
CA GLU A 142 15.52 10.72 -3.78
C GLU A 142 16.78 9.86 -3.69
N SER A 143 16.65 8.65 -3.16
CA SER A 143 17.72 7.66 -3.19
C SER A 143 17.53 6.76 -4.38
N GLU A 144 18.56 6.66 -5.23
CA GLU A 144 18.60 5.67 -6.28
C GLU A 144 18.80 4.29 -5.64
N GLU A 145 17.76 3.45 -5.71
CA GLU A 145 17.81 2.09 -5.18
C GLU A 145 18.13 1.08 -6.30
N ALA A 146 18.95 0.09 -5.98
CA ALA A 146 19.28 -1.00 -6.90
C ALA A 146 18.16 -2.06 -6.92
N LYS A 147 17.80 -2.50 -8.12
CA LYS A 147 16.90 -3.62 -8.37
C LYS A 147 17.70 -4.80 -8.93
N PHE A 148 17.90 -5.82 -8.10
CA PHE A 148 18.60 -7.03 -8.53
C PHE A 148 17.67 -7.95 -9.32
N ILE A 149 18.09 -8.31 -10.53
CA ILE A 149 17.44 -9.35 -11.33
C ILE A 149 18.21 -10.65 -11.12
N PHE A 150 17.51 -11.69 -10.70
CA PHE A 150 18.12 -12.97 -10.36
C PHE A 150 17.92 -13.99 -11.48
N ASN A 151 18.95 -14.81 -11.73
CA ASN A 151 18.85 -16.00 -12.56
C ASN A 151 18.24 -17.19 -11.77
N ALA A 152 18.12 -18.35 -12.42
CA ALA A 152 17.53 -19.56 -11.82
C ALA A 152 18.30 -20.05 -10.56
N GLU A 153 19.61 -19.81 -10.49
CA GLU A 153 20.48 -20.17 -9.36
C GLU A 153 20.50 -19.11 -8.23
N ARG A 154 19.60 -18.12 -8.27
CA ARG A 154 19.52 -16.99 -7.32
C ARG A 154 20.81 -16.15 -7.27
N ARG A 155 21.56 -16.10 -8.37
CA ARG A 155 22.68 -15.17 -8.57
C ARG A 155 22.18 -13.92 -9.30
N ILE A 156 22.82 -12.79 -9.06
CA ILE A 156 22.51 -11.53 -9.76
C ILE A 156 22.89 -11.72 -11.24
N GLU A 157 21.90 -11.70 -12.11
CA GLU A 157 22.08 -11.70 -13.57
C GLU A 157 22.44 -10.29 -14.06
N ARG A 158 21.73 -9.28 -13.53
CA ARG A 158 22.01 -7.86 -13.76
C ARG A 158 21.41 -6.99 -12.65
N ILE A 159 21.87 -5.74 -12.60
CA ILE A 159 21.36 -4.71 -11.69
C ILE A 159 20.68 -3.64 -12.54
N GLU A 160 19.42 -3.36 -12.23
CA GLU A 160 18.64 -2.26 -12.78
C GLU A 160 18.47 -1.17 -11.71
N GLN A 161 18.10 0.04 -12.10
CA GLN A 161 17.68 1.08 -11.17
C GLN A 161 16.18 0.95 -10.92
N THR A 162 15.76 1.02 -9.65
CA THR A 162 14.34 1.03 -9.30
C THR A 162 13.69 2.29 -9.87
N GLN A 163 12.65 2.13 -10.68
CA GLN A 163 11.81 3.25 -11.08
C GLN A 163 10.84 3.57 -9.95
N GLN A 164 11.01 4.73 -9.31
CA GLN A 164 9.99 5.29 -8.44
C GLN A 164 8.86 5.82 -9.33
N LEU A 165 7.73 5.11 -9.31
CA LEU A 165 6.52 5.52 -10.01
C LEU A 165 5.60 6.22 -9.00
N LEU A 166 5.61 7.57 -9.04
CA LEU A 166 4.98 8.52 -8.08
C LEU A 166 5.57 8.58 -6.68
#